data_AF-B1M5P3-F1
#
_entry.id   AF-B1M5P3-F1
#
_cell.length_a   1.000
_cell.length_b   1.000
_cell.length_c   1.000
_cell.angle_alpha   90.00
_cell.angle_beta   90.00
_cell.angle_gamma   90.00
#
_symmetry.space_group_name_H-M   'P 1'
#
loop_
_entity.id
_entity.type
_entity.pdbx_description
1 polymer ?
#
loop_
_entity_poly.entity_id
_entity_poly.type
_entity_poly.pdbx_seq_one_letter_code
_entity_poly.pdbx_strand_id
1 'polypeptide(L)' 'MSDTQTDTYPFSLDVEPVGESGSLFQWSIRKHGKLHQRSDRKHPTEAKARSHGEAEIERLIRDRGR' A
#
# COMPACT_ATOMS: atom_id res chain seq x y z
N MET A 1 -16.40 8.28 7.33
CA MET A 1 -14.92 8.35 7.26
C MET A 1 -14.55 8.13 5.82
N SER A 2 -13.75 9.03 5.26
CA SER A 2 -13.74 9.32 3.82
C SER A 2 -12.87 8.32 3.07
N ASP A 3 -13.51 7.38 2.38
CA ASP A 3 -12.88 6.58 1.32
C ASP A 3 -12.48 7.55 0.19
N THR A 4 -11.24 8.02 0.24
CA THR A 4 -10.57 8.62 -0.92
C THR A 4 -10.39 7.49 -1.93
N GLN A 5 -11.44 7.21 -2.69
CA GLN A 5 -11.44 6.29 -3.81
C GLN A 5 -10.68 6.96 -4.96
N THR A 6 -9.35 7.03 -4.80
CA THR A 6 -8.44 7.18 -5.94
C THR A 6 -8.71 5.99 -6.86
N ASP A 7 -8.80 6.22 -8.16
CA ASP A 7 -9.17 5.26 -9.21
C ASP A 7 -8.11 4.15 -9.42
N THR A 8 -7.66 3.52 -8.34
CA THR A 8 -6.67 2.44 -8.32
C THR A 8 -7.33 1.06 -8.35
N TYR A 9 -8.67 1.00 -8.53
CA TYR A 9 -9.41 -0.25 -8.62
C TYR A 9 -8.78 -1.18 -9.68
N PRO A 10 -8.48 -2.45 -9.34
CA PRO A 10 -8.96 -3.21 -8.18
C PRO A 10 -8.02 -3.23 -6.96
N PHE A 11 -7.00 -2.38 -6.94
CA PHE A 11 -5.98 -2.33 -5.89
C PHE A 11 -6.29 -1.27 -4.84
N SER A 12 -6.11 -1.65 -3.58
CA SER A 12 -6.24 -0.79 -2.40
C SER A 12 -4.93 -0.82 -1.62
N LEU A 13 -4.52 0.32 -1.08
CA LEU A 13 -3.32 0.46 -0.26
C LEU A 13 -3.69 0.60 1.21
N ASP A 14 -3.23 -0.33 2.03
CA ASP A 14 -3.30 -0.24 3.48
C ASP A 14 -1.91 0.08 4.03
N VAL A 15 -1.82 1.06 4.93
CA VAL A 15 -0.58 1.36 5.66
C VAL A 15 -0.83 1.17 7.14
N GLU A 16 -0.03 0.32 7.76
CA GLU A 16 -0.18 -0.08 9.16
C GLU A 16 1.13 0.18 9.93
N PRO A 17 1.07 0.75 11.14
CA PRO A 17 2.23 0.82 12.02
C PRO A 17 2.64 -0.59 12.47
N VAL A 18 3.93 -0.88 12.47
CA VAL A 18 4.51 -2.16 12.85
C VAL A 18 5.67 -1.97 13.81
N GLY A 19 5.76 -2.87 14.79
CA GLY A 19 6.77 -2.84 15.85
C GLY A 19 6.18 -2.51 17.21
N GLU A 20 6.90 -2.87 18.28
CA GLU A 20 6.46 -2.78 19.68
C GLU A 20 6.04 -1.38 20.13
N SER A 21 6.47 -0.33 19.40
CA SER A 21 6.12 1.07 19.69
C SER A 21 5.45 1.79 18.52
N GLY A 22 5.06 1.08 17.44
CA GLY A 22 4.54 1.72 16.22
C GLY A 22 5.53 2.69 15.56
N SER A 23 6.84 2.50 15.80
CA SER A 23 7.90 3.36 15.29
C SER A 23 8.19 3.17 13.81
N LEU A 24 7.72 2.06 13.24
CA LEU A 24 7.86 1.75 11.83
C LEU A 24 6.48 1.55 11.21
N PHE A 25 6.42 1.63 9.89
CA PHE A 25 5.21 1.50 9.10
C PHE A 25 5.45 0.50 7.98
N GLN A 26 4.44 -0.29 7.70
CA GLN A 26 4.43 -1.26 6.62
C GLN A 26 3.22 -0.97 5.75
N TRP A 27 3.38 -1.11 4.44
CA TRP A 27 2.27 -1.03 3.51
C TRP A 27 1.90 -2.42 2.99
N SER A 28 0.63 -2.59 2.65
CA SER A 28 0.05 -3.79 2.07
C SER A 28 -0.88 -3.39 0.93
N ILE A 29 -0.73 -4.01 -0.22
CA ILE A 29 -1.63 -3.84 -1.37
C ILE A 29 -2.61 -5.00 -1.37
N ARG A 30 -3.90 -4.67 -1.37
CA ARG A 30 -4.98 -5.65 -1.54
C ARG A 30 -5.59 -5.52 -2.92
N LYS A 31 -5.88 -6.65 -3.56
CA LYS A 31 -6.64 -6.71 -4.81
C LYS A 31 -7.99 -7.35 -4.54
N HIS A 32 -9.09 -6.63 -4.80
CA HIS A 32 -10.46 -7.07 -4.46
C HIS A 32 -10.60 -7.55 -2.99
N GLY A 33 -9.98 -6.85 -2.05
CA GLY A 33 -10.00 -7.20 -0.63
C GLY A 33 -9.06 -8.34 -0.19
N LYS A 34 -8.43 -9.05 -1.14
CA LYS A 34 -7.41 -10.07 -0.83
C LYS A 34 -6.02 -9.47 -0.81
N LEU A 35 -5.19 -9.85 0.16
CA LEU A 35 -3.78 -9.44 0.19
C LEU A 35 -3.09 -9.89 -1.09
N HIS A 36 -2.59 -8.93 -1.87
CA HIS A 36 -1.89 -9.17 -3.12
C HIS A 36 -0.38 -9.07 -2.91
N GLN A 37 0.05 -8.02 -2.22
CA GLN A 37 1.45 -7.77 -1.93
C GLN A 37 1.59 -7.07 -0.59
N ARG A 38 2.72 -7.25 0.06
CA ARG A 38 3.06 -6.55 1.29
C ARG A 38 4.50 -6.06 1.18
N SER A 39 4.77 -4.89 1.74
CA SER A 39 6.14 -4.37 1.81
C SER A 39 7.00 -5.34 2.60
N ASP A 40 8.05 -5.88 2.00
CA ASP A 40 9.04 -6.66 2.75
C ASP A 40 9.88 -5.77 3.69
N ARG A 41 9.94 -4.47 3.39
CA ARG A 41 10.68 -3.48 4.19
C ARG A 41 9.74 -2.66 5.07
N LYS A 42 10.20 -2.40 6.28
CA LYS A 42 9.55 -1.47 7.21
C LYS A 42 10.10 -0.07 6.97
N HIS A 43 9.23 0.92 6.97
CA HIS A 43 9.55 2.33 6.73
C HIS A 43 9.49 3.12 8.04
N PRO A 44 10.27 4.19 8.19
CA PRO A 44 10.27 5.00 9.41
C PRO A 44 9.04 5.90 9.55
N THR A 45 8.30 6.16 8.47
CA THR A 45 7.13 7.05 8.48
C THR A 45 6.00 6.51 7.62
N GLU A 46 4.75 6.81 8.00
CA GLU A 46 3.56 6.45 7.24
C GLU A 46 3.62 7.02 5.82
N ALA A 47 4.02 8.28 5.68
CA ALA A 47 4.10 8.95 4.38
C ALA A 47 5.05 8.23 3.41
N LYS A 48 6.18 7.71 3.92
CA LYS A 48 7.13 6.96 3.10
C LYS A 48 6.57 5.59 2.72
N ALA A 49 5.96 4.88 3.67
CA ALA A 49 5.28 3.63 3.37
C ALA A 49 4.18 3.82 2.30
N ARG A 50 3.36 4.87 2.44
CA ARG A 50 2.30 5.22 1.50
C ARG A 50 2.83 5.50 0.10
N SER A 51 3.80 6.41 -0.02
CA SER A 51 4.38 6.77 -1.33
C SER A 51 5.00 5.56 -2.04
N HIS A 52 5.68 4.67 -1.30
CA HIS A 52 6.18 3.42 -1.86
C HIS A 52 5.06 2.48 -2.34
N GLY A 53 3.99 2.34 -1.55
CA GLY A 53 2.86 1.51 -1.91
C GLY A 53 2.07 2.06 -3.11
N GLU A 54 1.88 3.38 -3.20
CA GLU A 54 1.26 4.05 -4.34
C GLU A 54 2.06 3.82 -5.63
N ALA A 55 3.38 3.98 -5.59
CA ALA A 55 4.25 3.73 -6.74
C ALA A 55 4.17 2.28 -7.23
N GLU A 56 4.02 1.32 -6.32
CA GLU A 56 3.88 -0.09 -6.66
C GLU A 56 2.47 -0.41 -7.21
N ILE A 57 1.41 0.21 -6.67
CA ILE A 57 0.08 0.14 -7.28
C ILE A 57 0.09 0.68 -8.71
N GLU A 58 0.71 1.84 -8.95
CA GLU A 58 0.86 2.38 -10.30
C GLU A 58 1.62 1.41 -11.23
N ARG A 59 2.66 0.75 -10.71
CA ARG A 59 3.40 -0.28 -11.44
C ARG A 59 2.50 -1.47 -11.80
N LEU A 60 1.71 -1.97 -10.85
CA LEU A 60 0.77 -3.08 -11.06
C LEU A 60 -0.34 -2.72 -12.06
N ILE A 61 -0.83 -1.49 -12.04
CA ILE A 61 -1.82 -0.99 -13.01
C ILE A 61 -1.21 -0.94 -14.42
N ARG A 62 0.02 -0.41 -14.55
CA ARG A 62 0.75 -0.37 -15.82
C ARG A 62 1.04 -1.77 -16.37
N ASP A 63 1.50 -2.69 -15.52
CA ASP A 63 1.84 -4.06 -15.91
C ASP A 63 0.61 -4.87 -16.36
N ARG A 64 -0.58 -4.59 -15.83
CA ARG A 64 -1.83 -5.26 -16.22
C ARG A 64 -2.27 -4.94 -17.66
N GLY A 65 -1.79 -3.85 -18.24
CA GLY A 65 -2.13 -3.43 -19.60
C GLY A 65 -1.36 -4.15 -20.71
N ARG A 66 -0.55 -5.17 -20.40
CA ARG A 66 0.30 -5.87 -21.36
C ARG A 66 -0.16 -7.29 -21.66
#